data_AF-A0A933LDE6-F1
#
_entry.id   AF-A0A933LDE6-F1
#
_cell.length_a   1.000
_cell.length_b   1.000
_cell.length_c   1.000
_cell.angle_alpha   90.00
_cell.angle_beta   90.00
_cell.angle_gamma   90.00
#
_symmetry.space_group_name_H-M   'P 1'
#
loop_
_entity.id
_entity.type
_entity.pdbx_description
1 polymer ?
#
loop_
_entity_poly.entity_id
_entity_poly.type
_entity_poly.pdbx_seq_one_letter_code
_entity_poly.pdbx_strand_id
1 'polypeptide(L)'
;MEKEKSLYDRLGGVYAIATVVDDFLERVLVNATLNANPAIKEARDRVPRAGLKYRVTELVCQATGGPCVYTGRSMYEAHKHLNITEKEWDALVVDFKASLAKFKVPEKEQKELLDIVGSTKKDIVMPSMEKN
;
A
#
# COMPACT_ATOMS: atom_id res chain seq x y z
N MET A 1 -23.60 14.24 20.68
CA MET A 1 -23.44 13.15 19.71
C MET A 1 -21.98 12.73 19.76
N GLU A 2 -21.66 11.49 20.10
CA GLU A 2 -20.28 11.01 19.99
C GLU A 2 -19.87 10.99 18.51
N LYS A 3 -18.71 11.58 18.22
CA LYS A 3 -18.12 11.53 16.88
C LYS A 3 -17.63 10.09 16.65
N GLU A 4 -17.99 9.49 15.52
CA GLU A 4 -17.50 8.16 15.16
C GLU A 4 -15.96 8.17 15.19
N LYS A 5 -15.36 7.14 15.81
CA LYS A 5 -13.91 6.98 15.89
C LYS A 5 -13.31 6.97 14.49
N SER A 6 -12.14 7.58 14.33
CA SER A 6 -11.40 7.52 13.06
C SER A 6 -11.08 6.07 12.69
N LEU A 7 -10.83 5.81 11.41
CA LEU A 7 -10.37 4.48 10.99
C LEU A 7 -9.04 4.14 11.68
N TYR A 8 -8.15 5.12 11.87
CA TYR A 8 -6.92 4.98 12.64
C TYR A 8 -7.17 4.42 14.06
N ASP A 9 -8.13 5.00 14.79
CA ASP A 9 -8.47 4.57 16.15
C ASP A 9 -9.07 3.16 16.16
N ARG A 10 -9.94 2.84 15.18
CA ARG A 10 -10.54 1.52 15.04
C ARG A 10 -9.53 0.44 14.68
N LEU A 11 -8.48 0.81 13.93
CA LEU A 11 -7.36 -0.07 13.59
C LEU A 11 -6.36 -0.28 14.74
N GLY A 12 -6.52 0.41 15.87
CA GLY A 12 -5.63 0.29 17.03
C GLY A 12 -4.39 1.19 16.96
N GLY A 13 -4.41 2.20 16.10
CA GLY A 13 -3.35 3.21 15.99
C GLY A 13 -2.08 2.74 15.30
N VAL A 14 -1.03 3.58 15.36
CA VAL A 14 0.15 3.46 14.50
C VAL A 14 0.92 2.15 14.66
N TYR A 15 1.00 1.58 15.88
CA TYR A 15 1.72 0.33 16.10
C TYR A 15 1.02 -0.87 15.43
N ALA A 16 -0.31 -0.93 15.50
CA ALA A 16 -1.09 -1.96 14.82
C ALA A 16 -0.98 -1.79 13.29
N ILE A 17 -1.10 -0.55 12.79
CA ILE A 17 -0.90 -0.23 11.37
C ILE A 17 0.49 -0.64 10.89
N ALA A 18 1.54 -0.29 11.63
CA ALA A 18 2.92 -0.64 11.28
C ALA A 18 3.11 -2.15 11.18
N THR A 19 2.48 -2.92 12.07
CA THR A 19 2.53 -4.39 12.07
C THR A 19 1.87 -4.99 10.82
N VAL A 20 0.71 -4.47 10.40
CA VAL A 20 0.06 -4.92 9.16
C VAL A 20 0.87 -4.52 7.93
N VAL A 21 1.41 -3.30 7.91
CA VAL A 21 2.25 -2.80 6.81
C VAL A 21 3.54 -3.61 6.67
N ASP A 22 4.14 -4.03 7.78
CA ASP A 22 5.33 -4.88 7.80
C ASP A 22 5.08 -6.22 7.09
N ASP A 23 4.02 -6.95 7.46
CA ASP A 23 3.64 -8.22 6.81
C ASP A 23 3.31 -8.02 5.33
N PHE A 24 2.54 -6.97 5.02
CA PHE A 24 2.16 -6.63 3.65
C PHE A 24 3.38 -6.40 2.77
N LEU A 25 4.35 -5.62 3.23
CA LEU A 25 5.54 -5.33 2.45
C LEU A 25 6.49 -6.52 2.36
N GLU A 26 6.57 -7.40 3.36
CA GLU A 26 7.32 -8.66 3.21
C GLU A 26 6.74 -9.54 2.10
N ARG A 27 5.41 -9.60 1.94
CA ARG A 27 4.76 -10.30 0.82
C ARG A 27 5.09 -9.63 -0.52
N VAL A 28 4.86 -8.32 -0.61
CA VAL A 28 5.09 -7.54 -1.83
C VAL A 28 6.54 -7.68 -2.31
N LEU A 29 7.52 -7.58 -1.41
CA LEU A 29 8.95 -7.61 -1.73
C LEU A 29 9.41 -8.96 -2.32
N VAL A 30 8.71 -10.05 -2.03
CA VAL A 30 9.05 -11.39 -2.56
C VAL A 30 8.07 -11.88 -3.63
N ASN A 31 6.98 -11.15 -3.90
CA ASN A 31 5.98 -11.53 -4.90
C ASN A 31 6.59 -11.68 -6.29
N ALA A 32 6.48 -12.88 -6.87
CA ALA A 32 7.07 -13.21 -8.17
C ALA A 32 6.45 -12.42 -9.33
N THR A 33 5.15 -12.13 -9.30
CA THR A 33 4.47 -11.32 -10.31
C THR A 33 5.02 -9.90 -10.32
N LEU A 34 5.19 -9.30 -9.15
CA LEU A 34 5.76 -7.95 -9.02
C LEU A 34 7.26 -7.93 -9.40
N ASN A 35 8.02 -8.94 -8.97
CA ASN A 35 9.45 -9.04 -9.25
C ASN A 35 9.78 -9.43 -10.71
N ALA A 36 8.80 -9.88 -11.48
CA ALA A 36 8.96 -10.10 -12.92
C ALA A 36 9.09 -8.77 -13.70
N ASN A 37 8.62 -7.65 -13.13
CA ASN A 37 8.84 -6.31 -13.68
C ASN A 37 10.26 -5.83 -13.35
N PRO A 38 11.13 -5.63 -14.36
CA PRO A 38 12.51 -5.21 -14.14
C PRO A 38 12.63 -3.86 -13.44
N ALA A 39 11.72 -2.91 -13.71
CA ALA A 39 11.75 -1.58 -13.10
C ALA A 39 11.39 -1.65 -11.61
N ILE A 40 10.42 -2.49 -11.22
CA ILE A 40 10.13 -2.78 -9.81
C ILE A 40 11.33 -3.44 -9.14
N LYS A 41 11.92 -4.45 -9.78
CA LYS A 41 13.08 -5.17 -9.23
C LYS A 41 14.26 -4.22 -8.99
N GLU A 42 14.60 -3.38 -9.97
CA GLU A 42 15.68 -2.41 -9.86
C GLU A 42 15.41 -1.37 -8.76
N ALA A 43 14.18 -0.87 -8.65
CA ALA A 43 13.80 0.07 -7.59
C ALA A 43 14.01 -0.53 -6.19
N ARG A 44 13.74 -1.82 -6.00
CA ARG A 44 13.94 -2.53 -4.72
C ARG A 44 15.39 -2.61 -4.28
N ASP A 45 16.33 -2.68 -5.24
CA ASP A 45 17.76 -2.68 -4.94
C ASP A 45 18.24 -1.31 -4.43
N ARG A 46 17.50 -0.23 -4.75
CA ARG A 46 17.84 1.16 -4.38
C ARG A 46 17.08 1.65 -3.14
N VAL A 47 15.89 1.13 -2.87
CA VAL A 47 15.03 1.59 -1.77
C VAL A 47 15.21 0.68 -0.55
N PRO A 48 15.76 1.17 0.58
CA PRO A 48 15.91 0.37 1.78
C PRO A 48 14.55 -0.11 2.30
N ARG A 49 14.44 -1.42 2.60
CA ARG A 49 13.20 -2.05 3.08
C ARG A 49 12.59 -1.33 4.29
N ALA A 50 13.41 -0.99 5.27
CA ALA A 50 12.97 -0.29 6.48
C ALA A 50 12.40 1.10 6.16
N GLY A 51 13.02 1.83 5.23
CA GLY A 51 12.53 3.13 4.77
C GLY A 51 11.20 3.02 4.05
N LEU A 52 11.03 2.01 3.19
CA LEU A 52 9.75 1.76 2.51
C LEU A 52 8.63 1.45 3.52
N LYS A 53 8.90 0.55 4.48
CA LYS A 53 7.94 0.21 5.55
C LYS A 53 7.51 1.44 6.33
N TYR A 54 8.46 2.26 6.76
CA TYR A 54 8.18 3.52 7.45
C TYR A 54 7.29 4.45 6.60
N ARG A 55 7.62 4.68 5.32
CA ARG A 55 6.84 5.55 4.43
C ARG A 55 5.40 5.06 4.22
N VAL A 56 5.21 3.75 4.06
CA VAL A 56 3.87 3.18 3.91
C VAL A 56 3.09 3.26 5.23
N THR A 57 3.74 3.09 6.38
CA THR A 57 3.10 3.31 7.68
C THR A 57 2.63 4.75 7.86
N GLU A 58 3.47 5.75 7.53
CA GLU A 58 3.07 7.16 7.57
C GLU A 58 1.86 7.42 6.67
N LEU A 59 1.87 6.89 5.44
CA LEU A 59 0.78 7.05 4.47
C LEU A 59 -0.53 6.49 5.03
N VAL A 60 -0.53 5.25 5.52
CA VAL A 60 -1.74 4.62 6.06
C VAL A 60 -2.19 5.33 7.34
N CYS A 61 -1.27 5.71 8.21
CA CYS A 61 -1.61 6.48 9.41
C CYS A 61 -2.32 7.79 9.06
N GLN A 62 -1.78 8.59 8.12
CA GLN A 62 -2.41 9.82 7.67
C GLN A 62 -3.76 9.56 6.98
N ALA A 63 -3.81 8.61 6.04
CA ALA A 63 -5.00 8.35 5.23
C ALA A 63 -6.19 7.79 6.05
N THR A 64 -5.90 7.15 7.17
CA THR A 64 -6.93 6.61 8.10
C THR A 64 -7.39 7.64 9.15
N GLY A 65 -6.89 8.88 9.07
CA GLY A 65 -7.25 9.98 9.98
C GLY A 65 -6.42 10.06 11.25
N GLY A 66 -5.27 9.39 11.29
CA GLY A 66 -4.32 9.45 12.39
C GLY A 66 -3.49 10.74 12.42
N PRO A 67 -2.68 10.93 13.47
CA PRO A 67 -1.90 12.16 13.69
C PRO A 67 -0.63 12.25 12.83
N CYS A 68 -0.30 11.21 12.04
CA CYS A 68 0.91 11.20 11.24
C CYS A 68 0.78 12.10 10.00
N VAL A 69 1.90 12.65 9.56
CA VAL A 69 2.01 13.36 8.29
C VAL A 69 2.82 12.50 7.32
N TYR A 70 2.26 12.20 6.16
CA TYR A 70 2.98 11.54 5.09
C TYR A 70 4.00 12.49 4.48
N THR A 71 5.28 12.17 4.62
CA THR A 71 6.39 13.02 4.13
C THR A 71 7.11 12.41 2.92
N GLY A 72 6.44 11.49 2.22
CA GLY A 72 6.93 10.88 0.98
C GLY A 72 6.49 11.62 -0.28
N ARG A 73 6.84 11.03 -1.44
CA ARG A 73 6.44 11.53 -2.76
C ARG A 73 4.96 11.24 -3.02
N SER A 74 4.32 11.99 -3.91
CA SER A 74 2.98 11.62 -4.39
C SER A 74 2.99 10.22 -5.01
N MET A 75 1.83 9.57 -5.08
CA MET A 75 1.70 8.22 -5.67
C MET A 75 2.19 8.20 -7.11
N TYR A 76 1.90 9.24 -7.90
CA TYR A 76 2.43 9.38 -9.25
C TYR A 76 3.97 9.49 -9.29
N GLU A 77 4.55 10.42 -8.53
CA GLU A 77 6.01 10.61 -8.54
C GLU A 77 6.79 9.40 -8.01
N ALA A 78 6.19 8.64 -7.09
CA ALA A 78 6.76 7.41 -6.57
C ALA A 78 6.74 6.25 -7.58
N HIS A 79 5.73 6.19 -8.48
CA HIS A 79 5.48 4.99 -9.29
C HIS A 79 5.57 5.19 -10.81
N LYS A 80 5.55 6.42 -11.34
CA LYS A 80 5.48 6.71 -12.79
C LYS A 80 6.58 6.09 -13.66
N HIS A 81 7.72 5.74 -13.05
CA HIS A 81 8.88 5.15 -13.74
C HIS A 81 8.91 3.61 -13.64
N LEU A 82 7.94 2.99 -12.96
CA LEU A 82 7.89 1.55 -12.72
C LEU A 82 7.05 0.80 -13.76
N ASN A 83 6.26 1.51 -14.58
CA ASN A 83 5.38 0.93 -15.59
C ASN A 83 4.46 -0.16 -15.01
N ILE A 84 3.86 0.11 -13.84
CA ILE A 84 3.03 -0.87 -13.13
C ILE A 84 1.80 -1.19 -13.96
N THR A 85 1.58 -2.49 -14.18
CA THR A 85 0.44 -3.01 -14.95
C THR A 85 -0.76 -3.33 -14.08
N GLU A 86 -1.93 -3.48 -14.68
CA GLU A 86 -3.15 -3.99 -14.02
C GLU A 86 -2.91 -5.34 -13.32
N LYS A 87 -2.19 -6.26 -13.98
CA LYS A 87 -1.83 -7.57 -13.40
C LYS A 87 -1.00 -7.44 -12.13
N GLU A 88 -0.04 -6.52 -12.12
CA GLU A 88 0.81 -6.25 -10.96
C GLU A 88 0.03 -5.57 -9.83
N TRP A 89 -0.85 -4.63 -10.18
CA TRP A 89 -1.77 -4.02 -9.23
C TRP A 89 -2.65 -5.07 -8.53
N ASP A 90 -3.25 -5.98 -9.30
CA ASP A 90 -4.09 -7.03 -8.73
C ASP A 90 -3.31 -7.97 -7.81
N ALA A 91 -2.06 -8.30 -8.16
CA ALA A 91 -1.17 -9.07 -7.30
C ALA A 91 -0.88 -8.36 -5.97
N LEU A 92 -0.66 -7.04 -6.00
CA LEU A 92 -0.50 -6.22 -4.80
C LEU A 92 -1.78 -6.22 -3.94
N VAL A 93 -2.96 -6.10 -4.55
CA VAL A 93 -4.25 -6.15 -3.83
C VAL A 93 -4.46 -7.51 -3.17
N VAL A 94 -4.06 -8.61 -3.82
CA VAL A 94 -4.10 -9.96 -3.22
C VAL A 94 -3.20 -10.04 -1.98
N ASP A 95 -1.95 -9.56 -2.06
CA ASP A 95 -1.04 -9.54 -0.91
C ASP A 95 -1.57 -8.67 0.24
N PHE A 96 -2.21 -7.55 -0.09
CA PHE A 96 -2.81 -6.67 0.90
C PHE A 96 -3.96 -7.36 1.63
N LYS A 97 -4.91 -7.96 0.91
CA LYS A 97 -6.01 -8.74 1.50
C LYS A 97 -5.51 -9.89 2.38
N ALA A 98 -4.46 -10.59 1.95
CA ALA A 98 -3.86 -11.67 2.73
C ALA A 98 -3.31 -11.18 4.09
N SER A 99 -2.71 -9.99 4.11
CA SER A 99 -2.20 -9.38 5.34
C SER A 99 -3.34 -8.97 6.28
N LEU A 100 -4.38 -8.31 5.74
CA LEU A 100 -5.57 -7.95 6.51
C LEU A 100 -6.26 -9.17 7.12
N ALA A 101 -6.37 -10.25 6.36
CA ALA A 101 -6.92 -11.52 6.83
C ALA A 101 -6.06 -12.17 7.93
N LYS A 102 -4.72 -12.17 7.78
CA LYS A 102 -3.80 -12.71 8.81
C LYS A 102 -3.99 -12.03 10.16
N PHE A 103 -4.16 -10.71 10.17
CA PHE A 103 -4.38 -9.94 11.40
C PHE A 103 -5.84 -9.85 11.83
N LYS A 104 -6.76 -10.53 11.13
CA LYS A 104 -8.20 -10.54 11.42
C LYS A 104 -8.79 -9.14 11.53
N VAL A 105 -8.33 -8.22 10.67
CA VAL A 105 -8.93 -6.88 10.57
C VAL A 105 -10.42 -7.05 10.26
N PRO A 106 -11.36 -6.38 10.94
CA PRO A 106 -12.77 -6.60 10.68
C PRO A 106 -13.17 -6.11 9.28
N GLU A 107 -14.22 -6.71 8.70
CA GLU A 107 -14.57 -6.52 7.28
C GLU A 107 -14.84 -5.06 6.90
N LYS A 108 -15.44 -4.28 7.81
CA LYS A 108 -15.70 -2.85 7.61
C LYS A 108 -14.38 -2.10 7.39
N GLU A 109 -13.41 -2.27 8.28
CA GLU A 109 -12.09 -1.65 8.20
C GLU A 109 -11.29 -2.16 6.99
N GLN A 110 -11.42 -3.46 6.64
CA GLN A 110 -10.79 -3.99 5.42
C GLN A 110 -11.32 -3.29 4.17
N LYS A 111 -12.63 -3.11 4.07
CA LYS A 111 -13.26 -2.43 2.93
C LYS A 111 -12.77 -0.98 2.82
N GLU A 112 -12.76 -0.24 3.93
CA GLU A 112 -12.31 1.15 3.93
C GLU A 112 -10.82 1.28 3.55
N LEU A 113 -9.98 0.37 4.04
CA LEU A 113 -8.57 0.32 3.65
C LEU A 113 -8.38 -0.02 2.16
N LEU A 114 -9.17 -0.96 1.63
CA LEU A 114 -9.16 -1.29 0.20
C LEU A 114 -9.65 -0.13 -0.67
N ASP A 115 -10.63 0.64 -0.21
CA ASP A 115 -11.12 1.84 -0.90
C ASP A 115 -10.04 2.93 -0.92
N ILE A 116 -9.34 3.15 0.21
CA ILE A 116 -8.19 4.07 0.30
C ILE A 116 -7.09 3.65 -0.67
N VAL A 117 -6.63 2.39 -0.63
CA VAL A 117 -5.59 1.89 -1.54
C VAL A 117 -6.06 1.97 -2.99
N GLY A 118 -7.31 1.55 -3.27
CA GLY A 118 -7.92 1.61 -4.59
C GLY A 118 -7.95 3.01 -5.20
N SER A 119 -8.15 4.05 -4.38
CA SER A 119 -8.16 5.44 -4.83
C SER A 119 -6.82 5.91 -5.44
N THR A 120 -5.71 5.25 -5.09
CA THR A 120 -4.36 5.57 -5.59
C THR A 120 -4.06 4.92 -6.94
N LYS A 121 -4.86 3.93 -7.37
CA LYS A 121 -4.62 3.13 -8.57
C LYS A 121 -4.37 3.98 -9.82
N LYS A 122 -5.17 5.03 -10.01
CA LYS A 122 -5.10 5.94 -11.17
C LYS A 122 -3.76 6.67 -11.31
N ASP A 123 -3.02 6.83 -10.20
CA ASP A 123 -1.73 7.51 -10.17
C ASP A 123 -0.57 6.52 -10.32
N ILE A 124 -0.84 5.21 -10.21
CA ILE A 124 0.16 4.14 -10.13
C ILE A 124 0.15 3.26 -11.39
N VAL A 125 -1.03 2.84 -11.82
CA VAL A 125 -1.20 1.94 -12.96
C VAL A 125 -1.14 2.75 -14.24
N MET A 126 -0.21 2.38 -15.11
CA MET A 126 -0.09 3.00 -16.43
C MET A 126 -1.08 2.32 -17.39
N PRO A 127 -1.78 3.08 -18.25
CA PRO A 127 -2.54 2.48 -19.34
C PRO A 127 -1.62 1.57 -20.15
N SER A 128 -2.13 0.40 -20.54
CA SER A 128 -1.44 -0.44 -21.52
C SER A 128 -1.14 0.42 -22.74
N MET A 129 0.15 0.65 -23.02
CA MET A 129 0.55 1.16 -24.32
C MET A 129 0.20 0.04 -25.31
N GLU A 130 -0.99 0.10 -25.91
CA GLU A 130 -1.23 -0.61 -27.16
C GLU A 130 -0.14 -0.13 -28.12
N LYS A 131 0.79 -1.04 -28.42
CA LYS A 131 1.75 -0.85 -29.49
C LYS A 131 0.93 -0.75 -30.77
N ASN A 132 0.73 0.47 -31.27
CA ASN A 132 0.47 0.67 -32.70
C ASN A 132 1.68 0.19 -33.50
#